data_AF-A0A7X2LCA7-F1
#
_entry.id   AF-A0A7X2LCA7-F1
#
_cell.length_a   1.000
_cell.length_b   1.000
_cell.length_c   1.000
_cell.angle_alpha   90.00
_cell.angle_beta   90.00
_cell.angle_gamma   90.00
#
_symmetry.space_group_name_H-M   'P 1'
#
loop_
_entity.id
_entity.type
_entity.pdbx_description
1 polymer ?
#
loop_
_entity_poly.entity_id
_entity_poly.type
_entity_poly.pdbx_seq_one_letter_code
_entity_poly.pdbx_strand_id
1 'polypeptide(L)'
;MGARVRAPWLRAAGAVVAALLLQSCATAGDGHGAIEADKAKQLEVARAQARAPFQSGNLATREVRPATLRDSGQPDAISYLRHVDFRFDGGVGFLVDQLALRMVPRAPGDPVWLDDVSSYTLQPVSGSVRVTAESMAALFNTVVFARGPGEDPPLRGFSFSLDDGTLDMRAEMRRRGAWVPIELRGPLVLRDPQTIVFRPNVVKVRGQDAGALMGAAHIELADLLPVSTPAVQLTGSEIVMQVPKLFPPPALELKLSAIRVARDGLLMQIGDGNPQMPPLANAADAQRPYILFRGGDIRFMRSMPMNARIDIVVADPAKPFVFNLYRYRDQLVAGSLRFSTDGGIRVLMPSFDTLAAAKAAKATAIAKTSKPALQLAKRTAP
;
A
#
# COMPACT_ATOMS: atom_id res chain seq x y z
N MET A 1 -29.44 -60.92 -58.53
CA MET A 1 -30.14 -61.98 -59.28
C MET A 1 -29.51 -63.32 -58.88
N GLY A 2 -30.30 -64.29 -58.41
CA GLY A 2 -29.86 -65.64 -57.99
C GLY A 2 -29.69 -65.81 -56.46
N ALA A 3 -30.76 -65.99 -55.69
CA ALA A 3 -31.39 -67.27 -55.27
C ALA A 3 -30.62 -67.98 -54.13
N ARG A 4 -30.91 -67.71 -52.85
CA ARG A 4 -31.84 -68.45 -51.95
C ARG A 4 -31.87 -69.97 -52.16
N VAL A 5 -31.36 -70.71 -51.17
CA VAL A 5 -31.80 -72.07 -50.81
C VAL A 5 -32.15 -72.08 -49.32
N ARG A 6 -33.18 -72.89 -49.00
CA ARG A 6 -34.04 -72.86 -47.82
C ARG A 6 -33.49 -73.71 -46.66
N ALA A 7 -34.01 -73.38 -45.47
CA ALA A 7 -34.02 -74.04 -44.15
C ALA A 7 -34.55 -75.51 -44.18
N PRO A 8 -34.85 -76.21 -43.05
CA PRO A 8 -34.71 -75.92 -41.60
C PRO A 8 -34.03 -77.08 -40.81
N TRP A 9 -34.09 -77.09 -39.47
CA TRP A 9 -34.62 -78.19 -38.61
C TRP A 9 -34.52 -77.77 -37.13
N LEU A 10 -35.68 -77.73 -36.47
CA LEU A 10 -35.81 -77.81 -35.02
C LEU A 10 -35.69 -79.28 -34.60
N ARG A 11 -35.04 -79.57 -33.46
CA ARG A 11 -35.67 -80.29 -32.35
C ARG A 11 -34.80 -80.26 -31.09
N ALA A 12 -35.52 -80.16 -29.98
CA ALA A 12 -35.07 -79.87 -28.64
C ALA A 12 -34.79 -81.14 -27.81
N ALA A 13 -34.29 -80.88 -26.60
CA ALA A 13 -34.36 -81.66 -25.37
C ALA A 13 -33.25 -82.70 -25.09
N GLY A 14 -32.55 -82.46 -23.98
CA GLY A 14 -31.58 -83.36 -23.36
C GLY A 14 -30.88 -82.66 -22.19
N ALA A 15 -31.62 -82.44 -21.10
CA ALA A 15 -31.07 -81.96 -19.83
C ALA A 15 -30.14 -83.01 -19.21
N VAL A 16 -29.05 -82.57 -18.55
CA VAL A 16 -28.62 -82.99 -17.21
C VAL A 16 -27.27 -82.31 -16.85
N VAL A 17 -27.37 -81.38 -15.90
CA VAL A 17 -26.48 -81.16 -14.72
C VAL A 17 -24.98 -80.89 -14.94
N ALA A 18 -24.54 -79.66 -14.69
CA ALA A 18 -23.68 -79.32 -13.53
C ALA A 18 -23.29 -77.83 -13.53
N ALA A 19 -23.76 -77.12 -12.50
CA ALA A 19 -23.17 -75.97 -11.82
C ALA A 19 -22.24 -75.01 -12.60
N LEU A 20 -22.75 -73.80 -12.87
CA LEU A 20 -22.01 -72.53 -12.71
C LEU A 20 -23.00 -71.37 -12.59
N LEU A 21 -23.83 -71.43 -11.54
CA LEU A 21 -24.33 -70.24 -10.86
C LEU A 21 -23.47 -70.09 -9.60
N LEU A 22 -22.46 -69.23 -9.66
CA LEU A 22 -21.82 -68.67 -8.48
C LEU A 22 -21.73 -67.15 -8.66
N GLN A 23 -22.58 -66.46 -7.90
CA GLN A 23 -22.28 -65.24 -7.14
C GLN A 23 -22.02 -63.97 -7.97
N SER A 24 -23.03 -63.17 -8.27
CA SER A 24 -23.45 -62.07 -7.38
C SER A 24 -23.04 -62.23 -5.91
N CYS A 25 -21.92 -61.60 -5.51
CA CYS A 25 -21.75 -60.79 -4.29
C CYS A 25 -20.26 -60.41 -4.10
N ALA A 26 -20.00 -59.13 -3.78
CA ALA A 26 -18.71 -58.47 -3.49
C ALA A 26 -17.79 -58.22 -4.71
N THR A 27 -17.42 -56.99 -5.07
CA THR A 27 -16.76 -55.99 -4.21
C THR A 27 -17.41 -54.60 -4.26
N ALA A 28 -18.29 -54.32 -3.30
CA ALA A 28 -18.39 -52.97 -2.76
C ALA A 28 -17.13 -52.73 -1.91
N GLY A 29 -16.00 -52.40 -2.55
CA GLY A 29 -14.71 -52.30 -1.87
C GLY A 29 -13.69 -51.38 -2.54
N ASP A 30 -13.70 -51.27 -3.87
CA ASP A 30 -12.60 -50.59 -4.59
C ASP A 30 -12.89 -49.12 -4.95
N GLY A 31 -14.15 -48.69 -4.87
CA GLY A 31 -14.53 -47.30 -5.18
C GLY A 31 -14.11 -46.29 -4.11
N HIS A 32 -14.05 -46.69 -2.83
CA HIS A 32 -13.69 -45.79 -1.74
C HIS A 32 -12.18 -45.51 -1.70
N GLY A 33 -11.33 -46.54 -1.91
CA GLY A 33 -9.87 -46.38 -1.94
C GLY A 33 -9.38 -45.54 -3.12
N ALA A 34 -10.01 -45.66 -4.30
CA ALA A 34 -9.70 -44.82 -5.46
C ALA A 34 -10.05 -43.34 -5.21
N ILE A 35 -11.24 -43.06 -4.64
CA ILE A 35 -11.66 -41.69 -4.29
C ILE A 35 -10.75 -41.09 -3.20
N GLU A 36 -10.34 -41.88 -2.20
CA GLU A 36 -9.41 -41.42 -1.16
C GLU A 36 -8.02 -41.10 -1.72
N ALA A 37 -7.49 -41.96 -2.59
CA ALA A 37 -6.20 -41.73 -3.25
C ALA A 37 -6.24 -40.48 -4.16
N ASP A 38 -7.31 -40.30 -4.92
CA ASP A 38 -7.50 -39.12 -5.77
C ASP A 38 -7.63 -37.83 -4.93
N LYS A 39 -8.38 -37.88 -3.82
CA LYS A 39 -8.49 -36.74 -2.89
C LYS A 39 -7.16 -36.43 -2.20
N ALA A 40 -6.40 -37.46 -1.80
CA ALA A 40 -5.06 -37.28 -1.22
C ALA A 40 -4.11 -36.61 -2.23
N LYS A 41 -4.13 -37.05 -3.49
CA LYS A 41 -3.35 -36.44 -4.56
C LYS A 41 -3.77 -34.99 -4.83
N GLN A 42 -5.09 -34.72 -4.89
CA GLN A 42 -5.61 -33.36 -5.03
C GLN A 42 -5.19 -32.46 -3.87
N LEU A 43 -5.22 -32.98 -2.64
CA LEU A 43 -4.79 -32.26 -1.45
C LEU A 43 -3.29 -31.95 -1.49
N GLU A 44 -2.45 -32.90 -1.88
CA GLU A 44 -1.00 -32.67 -2.01
C GLU A 44 -0.68 -31.65 -3.11
N VAL A 45 -1.38 -31.70 -4.25
CA VAL A 45 -1.26 -30.68 -5.31
C VAL A 45 -1.67 -29.30 -4.79
N ALA A 46 -2.81 -29.22 -4.10
CA ALA A 46 -3.28 -27.96 -3.51
C ALA A 46 -2.30 -27.41 -2.47
N ARG A 47 -1.71 -28.28 -1.63
CA ARG A 47 -0.66 -27.92 -0.65
C ARG A 47 0.61 -27.44 -1.34
N ALA A 48 1.05 -28.11 -2.39
CA ALA A 48 2.22 -27.71 -3.17
C ALA A 48 2.00 -26.33 -3.82
N GLN A 49 0.83 -26.10 -4.41
CA GLN A 49 0.46 -24.79 -4.97
C GLN A 49 0.37 -23.70 -3.90
N ALA A 50 -0.15 -24.01 -2.71
CA ALA A 50 -0.24 -23.09 -1.59
C ALA A 50 1.14 -22.76 -0.96
N ARG A 51 2.15 -23.61 -1.16
CA ARG A 51 3.53 -23.40 -0.67
C ARG A 51 4.45 -22.77 -1.70
N ALA A 52 4.11 -22.86 -2.98
CA ALA A 52 4.95 -22.34 -4.06
C ALA A 52 5.27 -20.85 -3.84
N PRO A 53 6.56 -20.46 -3.97
CA PRO A 53 6.94 -19.06 -3.98
C PRO A 53 6.19 -18.30 -5.06
N PHE A 54 5.89 -17.04 -4.79
CA PHE A 54 5.20 -16.19 -5.74
C PHE A 54 6.19 -15.59 -6.74
N GLN A 55 5.78 -15.47 -8.01
CA GLN A 55 6.55 -14.81 -9.05
C GLN A 55 5.64 -13.98 -9.97
N SER A 56 6.06 -12.74 -10.27
CA SER A 56 5.48 -11.88 -11.31
C SER A 56 6.59 -11.02 -11.93
N GLY A 57 6.88 -11.27 -13.21
CA GLY A 57 8.02 -10.65 -13.90
C GLY A 57 9.34 -10.94 -13.20
N ASN A 58 10.11 -9.88 -12.93
CA ASN A 58 11.40 -9.96 -12.24
C ASN A 58 11.29 -9.99 -10.70
N LEU A 59 10.08 -9.87 -10.16
CA LEU A 59 9.81 -9.94 -8.74
C LEU A 59 9.34 -11.33 -8.36
N ALA A 60 10.09 -11.96 -7.44
CA ALA A 60 9.72 -13.24 -6.86
C ALA A 60 10.04 -13.26 -5.37
N THR A 61 9.20 -13.95 -4.60
CA THR A 61 9.58 -14.41 -3.26
C THR A 61 10.47 -15.64 -3.40
N ARG A 62 11.24 -15.93 -2.36
CA ARG A 62 12.12 -17.10 -2.31
C ARG A 62 11.91 -17.85 -1.02
N GLU A 63 11.90 -19.17 -1.09
CA GLU A 63 11.98 -20.01 0.10
C GLU A 63 13.45 -20.13 0.50
N VAL A 64 13.79 -19.68 1.70
CA VAL A 64 15.17 -19.76 2.23
C VAL A 64 15.32 -20.85 3.30
N ARG A 65 14.20 -21.38 3.80
CA ARG A 65 14.11 -22.50 4.73
C ARG A 65 12.78 -23.24 4.50
N PRO A 66 12.66 -24.53 4.87
CA PRO A 66 11.43 -25.27 4.69
C PRO A 66 10.23 -24.61 5.38
N ALA A 67 9.11 -24.50 4.67
CA ALA A 67 7.85 -24.06 5.25
C ALA A 67 7.40 -24.98 6.42
N THR A 68 6.87 -24.37 7.48
CA THR A 68 6.37 -25.07 8.67
C THR A 68 4.87 -24.82 8.88
N LEU A 69 4.29 -25.40 9.94
CA LEU A 69 2.92 -25.04 10.35
C LEU A 69 2.82 -23.63 10.94
N ARG A 70 3.94 -22.93 11.15
CA ARG A 70 4.01 -21.63 11.80
C ARG A 70 4.48 -20.51 10.89
N ASP A 71 5.10 -20.83 9.76
CA ASP A 71 5.69 -19.85 8.84
C ASP A 71 5.91 -20.44 7.45
N SER A 72 6.04 -19.57 6.44
CA SER A 72 6.28 -19.97 5.04
C SER A 72 7.75 -20.21 4.69
N GLY A 73 8.68 -19.93 5.58
CA GLY A 73 10.12 -19.99 5.29
C GLY A 73 10.62 -18.96 4.27
N GLN A 74 9.77 -17.97 3.92
CA GLN A 74 10.12 -16.88 3.01
C GLN A 74 10.59 -15.65 3.81
N PRO A 75 11.62 -14.93 3.35
CA PRO A 75 12.21 -13.82 4.11
C PRO A 75 11.47 -12.49 3.92
N ASP A 76 10.55 -12.41 2.97
CA ASP A 76 9.87 -11.19 2.59
C ASP A 76 8.48 -11.46 1.99
N ALA A 77 7.65 -10.42 1.98
CA ALA A 77 6.43 -10.38 1.20
C ALA A 77 6.57 -9.33 0.09
N ILE A 78 5.76 -9.44 -0.97
CA ILE A 78 5.71 -8.46 -2.04
C ILE A 78 4.36 -7.75 -1.99
N SER A 79 4.39 -6.42 -2.11
CA SER A 79 3.19 -5.60 -2.22
C SER A 79 3.12 -4.93 -3.59
N TYR A 80 1.93 -4.93 -4.19
CA TYR A 80 1.64 -4.24 -5.44
C TYR A 80 0.50 -3.25 -5.21
N LEU A 81 0.67 -1.99 -5.62
CA LEU A 81 -0.32 -0.94 -5.45
C LEU A 81 -0.66 -0.34 -6.80
N ARG A 82 -1.94 -0.03 -7.02
CA ARG A 82 -2.42 0.64 -8.23
C ARG A 82 -3.47 1.69 -7.90
N HIS A 83 -3.22 2.93 -8.31
CA HIS A 83 -4.11 4.09 -8.14
C HIS A 83 -4.53 4.33 -6.67
N VAL A 84 -3.57 4.23 -5.74
CA VAL A 84 -3.79 4.34 -4.29
C VAL A 84 -3.23 5.65 -3.76
N ASP A 85 -4.01 6.43 -3.03
CA ASP A 85 -3.48 7.48 -2.15
C ASP A 85 -2.96 6.81 -0.87
N PHE A 86 -1.65 6.53 -0.85
CA PHE A 86 -1.00 5.85 0.25
C PHE A 86 -0.51 6.88 1.26
N ARG A 87 -1.05 6.84 2.47
CA ARG A 87 -0.68 7.71 3.59
C ARG A 87 -0.10 6.89 4.73
N PHE A 88 0.96 7.39 5.35
CA PHE A 88 1.48 6.85 6.60
C PHE A 88 0.52 7.23 7.73
N ASP A 89 0.33 8.53 7.92
CA ASP A 89 -0.68 9.11 8.78
C ASP A 89 -1.05 10.54 8.34
N GLY A 90 -2.23 11.01 8.74
CA GLY A 90 -2.73 12.33 8.37
C GLY A 90 -2.69 12.56 6.85
N GLY A 91 -2.00 13.61 6.42
CA GLY A 91 -1.74 13.93 5.00
C GLY A 91 -0.37 13.46 4.49
N VAL A 92 0.45 12.81 5.32
CA VAL A 92 1.81 12.38 4.95
C VAL A 92 1.73 11.13 4.09
N GLY A 93 2.13 11.24 2.82
CA GLY A 93 1.96 10.15 1.88
C GLY A 93 2.35 10.50 0.45
N PHE A 94 1.89 9.67 -0.48
CA PHE A 94 2.05 9.86 -1.91
C PHE A 94 0.93 9.14 -2.68
N LEU A 95 0.58 9.70 -3.83
CA LEU A 95 -0.34 9.08 -4.78
C LEU A 95 0.43 8.07 -5.62
N VAL A 96 0.09 6.80 -5.50
CA VAL A 96 0.64 5.72 -6.31
C VAL A 96 -0.15 5.62 -7.60
N ASP A 97 0.55 5.73 -8.74
CA ASP A 97 -0.03 5.32 -10.02
C ASP A 97 0.07 3.79 -10.14
N GLN A 98 1.29 3.26 -10.16
CA GLN A 98 1.60 1.85 -9.99
C GLN A 98 2.89 1.69 -9.19
N LEU A 99 2.94 0.70 -8.29
CA LEU A 99 4.12 0.43 -7.48
C LEU A 99 4.22 -1.05 -7.13
N ALA A 100 5.41 -1.61 -7.26
CA ALA A 100 5.77 -2.90 -6.70
C ALA A 100 6.93 -2.73 -5.72
N LEU A 101 6.80 -3.32 -4.53
CA LEU A 101 7.78 -3.22 -3.46
C LEU A 101 7.93 -4.53 -2.71
N ARG A 102 9.11 -4.75 -2.13
CA ARG A 102 9.32 -5.80 -1.12
C ARG A 102 9.05 -5.24 0.27
N MET A 103 8.47 -6.06 1.13
CA MET A 103 8.29 -5.80 2.54
C MET A 103 9.18 -6.77 3.30
N VAL A 104 10.21 -6.25 3.95
CA VAL A 104 11.27 -7.04 4.55
C VAL A 104 11.21 -6.88 6.07
N PRO A 105 10.87 -7.94 6.83
CA PRO A 105 11.00 -7.94 8.28
C PRO A 105 12.43 -7.63 8.72
N ARG A 106 12.59 -6.89 9.81
CA ARG A 106 13.93 -6.56 10.34
C ARG A 106 14.62 -7.74 11.00
N ALA A 107 13.85 -8.69 11.53
CA ALA A 107 14.36 -9.92 12.14
C ALA A 107 14.10 -11.11 11.21
N PRO A 108 15.12 -11.92 10.88
CA PRO A 108 14.93 -13.12 10.07
C PRO A 108 13.93 -14.08 10.69
N GLY A 109 12.94 -14.51 9.89
CA GLY A 109 11.92 -15.46 10.31
C GLY A 109 10.67 -14.83 10.96
N ASP A 110 10.70 -13.53 11.25
CA ASP A 110 9.51 -12.81 11.67
C ASP A 110 8.58 -12.51 10.47
N PRO A 111 7.27 -12.39 10.69
CA PRO A 111 6.35 -11.91 9.67
C PRO A 111 6.49 -10.40 9.46
N VAL A 112 6.01 -9.91 8.32
CA VAL A 112 5.73 -8.48 8.14
C VAL A 112 4.53 -8.12 9.02
N TRP A 113 4.77 -7.39 10.12
CA TRP A 113 3.72 -7.06 11.07
C TRP A 113 3.16 -5.65 10.84
N LEU A 114 1.99 -5.56 10.21
CA LEU A 114 1.37 -4.30 9.82
C LEU A 114 1.00 -3.39 11.01
N ASP A 115 0.77 -3.95 12.21
CA ASP A 115 0.49 -3.12 13.41
C ASP A 115 1.76 -2.53 14.04
N ASP A 116 2.94 -3.08 13.72
CA ASP A 116 4.22 -2.55 14.19
C ASP A 116 5.04 -2.11 12.97
N VAL A 117 4.83 -0.87 12.57
CA VAL A 117 5.53 -0.24 11.45
C VAL A 117 7.04 -0.10 11.66
N SER A 118 7.56 -0.35 12.87
CA SER A 118 9.00 -0.39 13.12
C SER A 118 9.62 -1.75 12.77
N SER A 119 8.82 -2.81 12.69
CA SER A 119 9.27 -4.20 12.53
C SER A 119 9.70 -4.60 11.12
N TYR A 120 9.47 -3.75 10.11
CA TYR A 120 9.81 -4.03 8.72
C TYR A 120 10.25 -2.76 7.95
N THR A 121 10.84 -3.01 6.79
CA THR A 121 11.26 -1.99 5.82
C THR A 121 10.47 -2.17 4.52
N LEU A 122 10.13 -1.08 3.85
CA LEU A 122 9.62 -1.09 2.49
C LEU A 122 10.76 -0.84 1.50
N GLN A 123 10.90 -1.72 0.52
CA GLN A 123 11.88 -1.61 -0.56
C GLN A 123 11.16 -1.50 -1.91
N PRO A 124 10.78 -0.28 -2.34
CA PRO A 124 10.28 -0.04 -3.69
C PRO A 124 11.24 -0.57 -4.76
N VAL A 125 10.71 -1.33 -5.73
CA VAL A 125 11.51 -1.95 -6.79
C VAL A 125 11.25 -1.30 -8.15
N SER A 126 9.97 -1.10 -8.50
CA SER A 126 9.58 -0.37 -9.69
C SER A 126 8.22 0.29 -9.50
N GLY A 127 8.06 1.49 -10.04
CA GLY A 127 6.80 2.21 -10.01
C GLY A 127 6.93 3.71 -10.19
N SER A 128 5.79 4.37 -10.22
CA SER A 128 5.66 5.81 -10.29
C SER A 128 4.72 6.29 -9.17
N VAL A 129 5.18 7.30 -8.45
CA VAL A 129 4.42 7.95 -7.38
C VAL A 129 4.44 9.46 -7.58
N ARG A 130 3.42 10.13 -7.05
CA ARG A 130 3.30 11.60 -7.05
C ARG A 130 3.17 12.10 -5.63
N VAL A 131 4.00 13.07 -5.24
CA VAL A 131 3.84 13.81 -3.98
C VAL A 131 3.18 15.14 -4.31
N THR A 132 1.96 15.37 -3.81
CA THR A 132 1.25 16.63 -4.04
C THR A 132 1.79 17.74 -3.14
N ALA A 133 1.43 18.99 -3.43
CA ALA A 133 1.76 20.13 -2.58
C ALA A 133 1.28 19.93 -1.13
N GLU A 134 0.09 19.37 -0.95
CA GLU A 134 -0.51 19.09 0.35
C GLU A 134 0.27 17.99 1.09
N SER A 135 0.67 16.92 0.39
CA SER A 135 1.50 15.87 0.98
C SER A 135 2.89 16.38 1.39
N MET A 136 3.50 17.26 0.59
CA MET A 136 4.76 17.93 0.98
C MET A 136 4.56 18.81 2.21
N ALA A 137 3.50 19.61 2.25
CA ALA A 137 3.17 20.45 3.39
C ALA A 137 2.96 19.62 4.66
N ALA A 138 2.22 18.51 4.57
CA ALA A 138 2.03 17.59 5.68
C ALA A 138 3.39 17.02 6.16
N LEU A 139 4.19 16.46 5.24
CA LEU A 139 5.50 15.88 5.54
C LEU A 139 6.42 16.86 6.27
N PHE A 140 6.53 18.11 5.77
CA PHE A 140 7.41 19.11 6.36
C PHE A 140 6.92 19.61 7.72
N ASN A 141 5.61 19.85 7.85
CA ASN A 141 5.03 20.37 9.08
C ASN A 141 4.90 19.32 10.20
N THR A 142 4.80 18.02 9.88
CA THR A 142 4.52 16.98 10.88
C THR A 142 5.64 15.96 11.07
N VAL A 143 6.63 15.88 10.18
CA VAL A 143 7.72 14.91 10.27
C VAL A 143 9.07 15.60 10.28
N VAL A 144 9.40 16.34 9.21
CA VAL A 144 10.76 16.88 9.02
C VAL A 144 11.12 17.92 10.09
N PHE A 145 10.19 18.83 10.41
CA PHE A 145 10.38 19.89 11.40
C PHE A 145 9.56 19.67 12.67
N ALA A 146 9.00 18.48 12.87
CA ALA A 146 8.35 18.14 14.13
C ALA A 146 9.41 18.12 15.24
N ARG A 147 9.27 19.02 16.22
CA ARG A 147 10.09 19.04 17.43
C ARG A 147 9.30 18.51 18.62
N GLY A 148 10.03 18.06 19.64
CA GLY A 148 9.47 17.69 20.92
C GLY A 148 8.82 18.88 21.65
N PRO A 149 8.05 18.63 22.72
CA PRO A 149 7.42 19.69 23.49
C PRO A 149 8.44 20.71 24.01
N GLY A 150 8.16 22.01 23.81
CA GLY A 150 8.97 23.11 24.36
C GLY A 150 10.03 23.71 23.43
N GLU A 151 10.19 23.20 22.21
CA GLU A 151 11.13 23.77 21.22
C GLU A 151 10.41 24.24 19.95
N ASP A 152 10.48 25.54 19.66
CA ASP A 152 10.03 26.08 18.37
C ASP A 152 10.94 25.59 17.24
N PRO A 153 10.43 25.09 16.10
CA PRO A 153 11.26 24.72 14.95
C PRO A 153 11.87 25.97 14.29
N PRO A 154 13.02 25.84 13.59
CA PRO A 154 13.64 27.00 12.90
C PRO A 154 12.76 27.53 11.76
N LEU A 155 11.93 26.66 11.19
CA LEU A 155 10.95 26.93 10.16
C LEU A 155 9.60 26.30 10.51
N ARG A 156 8.50 26.95 10.15
CA ARG A 156 7.15 26.41 10.30
C ARG A 156 6.20 26.90 9.21
N GLY A 157 5.00 26.33 9.18
CA GLY A 157 3.92 26.80 8.30
C GLY A 157 4.24 26.58 6.83
N PHE A 158 4.89 25.46 6.52
CA PHE A 158 5.28 25.14 5.15
C PHE A 158 4.04 25.00 4.26
N SER A 159 4.09 25.66 3.11
CA SER A 159 3.17 25.45 2.00
C SER A 159 3.96 25.42 0.70
N PHE A 160 3.44 24.69 -0.27
CA PHE A 160 4.11 24.44 -1.54
C PHE A 160 3.16 24.70 -2.69
N SER A 161 3.73 25.10 -3.82
CA SER A 161 3.06 25.04 -5.12
C SER A 161 4.10 24.64 -6.17
N LEU A 162 3.66 23.90 -7.18
CA LEU A 162 4.52 23.40 -8.23
C LEU A 162 4.02 23.93 -9.56
N ASP A 163 4.95 24.40 -10.40
CA ASP A 163 4.65 24.80 -11.77
C ASP A 163 5.82 24.43 -12.66
N ASP A 164 5.51 23.69 -13.74
CA ASP A 164 6.40 23.03 -14.70
C ASP A 164 7.91 23.30 -14.50
N GLY A 165 8.58 22.38 -13.79
CA GLY A 165 10.02 22.48 -13.50
C GLY A 165 10.42 23.31 -12.27
N THR A 166 9.49 24.02 -11.63
CA THR A 166 9.75 24.90 -10.48
C THR A 166 8.90 24.55 -9.26
N LEU A 167 9.55 24.57 -8.09
CA LEU A 167 8.91 24.53 -6.78
C LEU A 167 8.88 25.95 -6.21
N ASP A 168 7.73 26.37 -5.70
CA ASP A 168 7.57 27.53 -4.82
C ASP A 168 7.26 27.00 -3.41
N MET A 169 8.11 27.35 -2.46
CA MET A 169 8.01 27.01 -1.04
C MET A 169 7.83 28.28 -0.24
N ARG A 170 6.77 28.33 0.58
CA ARG A 170 6.57 29.39 1.58
C ARG A 170 6.67 28.80 2.98
N ALA A 171 7.30 29.54 3.88
CA ALA A 171 7.39 29.20 5.30
C ALA A 171 7.57 30.46 6.15
N GLU A 172 7.50 30.31 7.48
CA GLU A 172 7.95 31.31 8.44
C GLU A 172 9.28 30.87 9.05
N MET A 173 10.26 31.78 9.08
CA MET A 173 11.53 31.60 9.78
C MET A 173 11.58 32.40 11.06
N ARG A 174 12.24 31.86 12.09
CA ARG A 174 12.48 32.58 13.34
C ARG A 174 13.70 33.49 13.19
N ARG A 175 13.52 34.81 13.32
CA ARG A 175 14.62 35.79 13.26
C ARG A 175 14.48 36.83 14.37
N ARG A 176 15.51 36.95 15.23
CA ARG A 176 15.59 37.91 16.34
C ARG A 176 14.30 37.97 17.20
N GLY A 177 13.73 36.81 17.53
CA GLY A 177 12.52 36.73 18.35
C GLY A 177 11.20 37.03 17.63
N ALA A 178 11.20 37.20 16.30
CA ALA A 178 10.01 37.35 15.48
C ALA A 178 9.90 36.24 14.43
N TRP A 179 8.67 35.95 14.01
CA TRP A 179 8.41 35.11 12.84
C TRP A 179 8.40 35.98 11.59
N VAL A 180 9.15 35.56 10.58
CA VAL A 180 9.35 36.31 9.35
C VAL A 180 9.01 35.41 8.17
N PRO A 181 8.07 35.80 7.29
CA PRO A 181 7.75 35.02 6.11
C PRO A 181 8.92 35.01 5.13
N ILE A 182 9.21 33.83 4.60
CA ILE A 182 10.20 33.57 3.56
C ILE A 182 9.56 32.78 2.42
N GLU A 183 9.88 33.16 1.20
CA GLU A 183 9.46 32.46 -0.02
C GLU A 183 10.70 32.09 -0.82
N LEU A 184 10.81 30.82 -1.19
CA LEU A 184 11.88 30.29 -2.01
C LEU A 184 11.27 29.73 -3.29
N ARG A 185 11.84 30.06 -4.44
CA ARG A 185 11.44 29.46 -5.72
C ARG A 185 12.65 29.01 -6.52
N GLY A 186 12.53 27.88 -7.20
CA GLY A 186 13.57 27.32 -8.04
C GLY A 186 13.33 25.86 -8.45
N PRO A 187 14.24 25.26 -9.22
CA PRO A 187 14.11 23.87 -9.64
C PRO A 187 14.42 22.85 -8.52
N LEU A 188 13.80 21.67 -8.65
CA LEU A 188 14.21 20.44 -7.97
C LEU A 188 15.04 19.58 -8.91
N VAL A 189 16.17 19.07 -8.44
CA VAL A 189 17.02 18.17 -9.21
C VAL A 189 17.29 16.89 -8.43
N LEU A 190 17.32 15.76 -9.13
CA LEU A 190 17.80 14.50 -8.58
C LEU A 190 19.33 14.50 -8.68
N ARG A 191 20.02 14.63 -7.54
CA ARG A 191 21.49 14.62 -7.50
C ARG A 191 22.03 13.21 -7.65
N ASP A 192 21.39 12.27 -6.97
CA ASP A 192 21.68 10.84 -6.99
C ASP A 192 20.39 10.07 -6.66
N PRO A 193 20.37 8.72 -6.77
CA PRO A 193 19.14 7.94 -6.58
C PRO A 193 18.44 8.10 -5.22
N GLN A 194 19.04 8.74 -4.21
CA GLN A 194 18.43 8.92 -2.90
C GLN A 194 18.36 10.39 -2.45
N THR A 195 18.93 11.31 -3.24
CA THR A 195 19.05 12.72 -2.87
C THR A 195 18.38 13.63 -3.90
N ILE A 196 17.39 14.40 -3.43
CA ILE A 196 16.81 15.51 -4.17
C ILE A 196 17.39 16.82 -3.64
N VAL A 197 17.70 17.75 -4.53
CA VAL A 197 18.22 19.07 -4.19
C VAL A 197 17.26 20.13 -4.71
N PHE A 198 16.85 21.02 -3.82
CA PHE A 198 16.16 22.23 -4.19
C PHE A 198 17.18 23.37 -4.34
N ARG A 199 17.21 23.98 -5.52
CA ARG A 199 18.12 25.07 -5.88
C ARG A 199 17.33 26.37 -6.03
N PRO A 200 16.99 27.06 -4.93
CA PRO A 200 16.28 28.32 -5.03
C PRO A 200 17.11 29.34 -5.80
N ASN A 201 16.50 29.94 -6.83
CA ASN A 201 17.07 31.05 -7.60
C ASN A 201 16.31 32.36 -7.35
N VAL A 202 15.20 32.30 -6.61
CA VAL A 202 14.46 33.45 -6.10
C VAL A 202 14.29 33.27 -4.59
N VAL A 203 14.66 34.31 -3.84
CA VAL A 203 14.52 34.37 -2.38
C VAL A 203 13.79 35.65 -2.03
N LYS A 204 12.65 35.55 -1.36
CA LYS A 204 11.92 36.71 -0.83
C LYS A 204 11.80 36.64 0.68
N VAL A 205 11.96 37.77 1.34
CA VAL A 205 11.77 37.92 2.79
C VAL A 205 10.79 39.06 3.02
N ARG A 206 9.69 38.82 3.73
CA ARG A 206 8.59 39.80 3.88
C ARG A 206 8.08 40.34 2.53
N GLY A 207 8.00 39.46 1.54
CA GLY A 207 7.55 39.78 0.18
C GLY A 207 8.55 40.59 -0.67
N GLN A 208 9.68 41.00 -0.11
CA GLN A 208 10.71 41.75 -0.83
C GLN A 208 11.78 40.79 -1.37
N ASP A 209 12.24 41.04 -2.60
CA ASP A 209 13.34 40.28 -3.20
C ASP A 209 14.62 40.52 -2.39
N ALA A 210 15.17 39.45 -1.84
CA ALA A 210 16.39 39.48 -1.04
C ALA A 210 17.63 39.09 -1.86
N GLY A 211 17.48 38.56 -3.07
CA GLY A 211 18.57 37.99 -3.87
C GLY A 211 19.67 39.01 -4.20
N ALA A 212 19.28 40.22 -4.59
CA ALA A 212 20.24 41.29 -4.90
C ALA A 212 21.07 41.70 -3.68
N LEU A 213 20.43 41.83 -2.51
CA LEU A 213 21.10 42.16 -1.26
C LEU A 213 22.00 41.03 -0.77
N MET A 214 21.56 39.79 -0.90
CA MET A 214 22.37 38.60 -0.57
C MET A 214 23.62 38.54 -1.43
N GLY A 215 23.49 38.74 -2.75
CA GLY A 215 24.62 38.74 -3.67
C GLY A 215 25.63 39.86 -3.38
N ALA A 216 25.16 41.08 -3.11
CA ALA A 216 26.03 42.22 -2.81
C ALA A 216 26.80 42.06 -1.48
N ALA A 217 26.21 41.38 -0.50
CA ALA A 217 26.79 41.15 0.82
C ALA A 217 27.50 39.79 0.96
N HIS A 218 27.57 38.99 -0.12
CA HIS A 218 28.08 37.61 -0.10
C HIS A 218 27.43 36.72 0.97
N ILE A 219 26.12 36.90 1.20
CA ILE A 219 25.33 36.12 2.17
C ILE A 219 24.73 34.91 1.46
N GLU A 220 24.96 33.71 1.99
CA GLU A 220 24.37 32.47 1.47
C GLU A 220 23.00 32.18 2.12
N LEU A 221 22.20 31.31 1.50
CA LEU A 221 20.93 30.90 2.10
C LEU A 221 21.15 30.23 3.47
N ALA A 222 22.26 29.49 3.62
CA ALA A 222 22.71 28.88 4.88
C ALA A 222 22.79 29.88 6.05
N ASP A 223 23.21 31.11 5.77
CA ASP A 223 23.32 32.16 6.78
C ASP A 223 21.96 32.73 7.20
N LEU A 224 20.95 32.59 6.34
CA LEU A 224 19.59 33.08 6.60
C LEU A 224 18.71 32.03 7.29
N LEU A 225 18.92 30.76 6.96
CA LEU A 225 18.05 29.65 7.33
C LEU A 225 18.86 28.50 7.92
N PRO A 226 19.20 28.48 9.22
CA PRO A 226 19.89 27.35 9.81
C PRO A 226 18.96 26.12 9.88
N VAL A 227 18.92 25.36 8.77
CA VAL A 227 18.20 24.11 8.62
C VAL A 227 19.22 22.97 8.61
N SER A 228 19.21 22.22 9.70
CA SER A 228 20.00 20.99 9.80
C SER A 228 19.19 19.95 10.54
N THR A 229 18.66 18.99 9.78
CA THR A 229 18.04 17.77 10.27
C THR A 229 18.73 16.57 9.63
N PRO A 230 18.59 15.34 10.18
CA PRO A 230 19.15 14.14 9.55
C PRO A 230 18.64 13.89 8.12
N ALA A 231 17.49 14.46 7.76
CA ALA A 231 16.84 14.27 6.46
C ALA A 231 16.99 15.48 5.51
N VAL A 232 17.20 16.69 6.04
CA VAL A 232 17.31 17.93 5.27
C VAL A 232 18.49 18.75 5.76
N GLN A 233 19.40 19.08 4.85
CA GLN A 233 20.55 19.92 5.11
C GLN A 233 20.56 21.11 4.16
N LEU A 234 21.02 22.25 4.64
CA LEU A 234 21.29 23.40 3.80
C LEU A 234 22.80 23.51 3.57
N THR A 235 23.23 23.46 2.31
CA THR A 235 24.64 23.51 1.91
C THR A 235 24.83 24.69 0.97
N GLY A 236 25.41 25.78 1.49
CA GLY A 236 25.50 27.06 0.81
C GLY A 236 24.12 27.61 0.44
N SER A 237 23.77 27.55 -0.85
CA SER A 237 22.46 27.98 -1.36
C SER A 237 21.54 26.81 -1.78
N GLU A 238 21.93 25.56 -1.52
CA GLU A 238 21.17 24.37 -1.89
C GLU A 238 20.52 23.69 -0.69
N ILE A 239 19.22 23.38 -0.78
CA ILE A 239 18.53 22.54 0.21
C ILE A 239 18.60 21.08 -0.25
N VAL A 240 19.39 20.28 0.45
CA VAL A 240 19.68 18.88 0.16
C VAL A 240 18.78 17.98 0.99
N MET A 241 18.02 17.12 0.34
CA MET A 241 17.03 16.25 0.99
C MET A 241 17.35 14.78 0.74
N GLN A 242 17.53 14.02 1.82
CA GLN A 242 17.71 12.58 1.81
C GLN A 242 16.32 11.90 1.79
N VAL A 243 15.83 11.59 0.59
CA VAL A 243 14.44 11.14 0.36
C VAL A 243 14.02 9.98 1.27
N PRO A 244 14.83 8.92 1.45
CA PRO A 244 14.44 7.79 2.31
C PRO A 244 14.25 8.16 3.79
N LYS A 245 14.87 9.26 4.24
CA LYS A 245 14.83 9.73 5.64
C LYS A 245 13.74 10.77 5.89
N LEU A 246 13.06 11.26 4.85
CA LEU A 246 12.00 12.26 5.01
C LEU A 246 10.74 11.64 5.61
N PHE A 247 10.42 10.41 5.23
CA PHE A 247 9.17 9.75 5.58
C PHE A 247 9.23 9.10 6.96
N PRO A 248 8.09 9.02 7.67
CA PRO A 248 8.02 8.31 8.95
C PRO A 248 8.14 6.78 8.71
N PRO A 249 8.29 5.99 9.78
CA PRO A 249 8.28 4.53 9.69
C PRO A 249 7.06 3.97 8.91
N PRO A 250 7.14 2.77 8.29
CA PRO A 250 8.32 1.91 8.16
C PRO A 250 9.43 2.58 7.37
N ALA A 251 10.68 2.18 7.63
CA ALA A 251 11.81 2.73 6.88
C ALA A 251 11.63 2.44 5.39
N LEU A 252 11.99 3.41 4.57
CA LEU A 252 12.01 3.25 3.12
C LEU A 252 13.45 3.01 2.68
N GLU A 253 13.66 1.98 1.88
CA GLU A 253 14.90 1.74 1.14
C GLU A 253 14.58 1.87 -0.34
N LEU A 254 14.50 3.11 -0.81
CA LEU A 254 14.16 3.45 -2.19
C LEU A 254 15.38 3.96 -2.96
N LYS A 255 15.33 3.78 -4.28
CA LYS A 255 16.25 4.38 -5.25
C LYS A 255 15.43 4.94 -6.41
N LEU A 256 15.49 6.26 -6.59
CA LEU A 256 14.84 6.98 -7.66
C LEU A 256 15.67 6.87 -8.94
N SER A 257 14.99 6.68 -10.07
CA SER A 257 15.59 6.74 -11.41
C SER A 257 15.34 8.10 -12.08
N ALA A 258 14.22 8.75 -11.76
CA ALA A 258 13.90 10.08 -12.27
C ALA A 258 12.95 10.84 -11.33
N ILE A 259 12.96 12.16 -11.47
CA ILE A 259 11.94 13.04 -10.90
C ILE A 259 11.42 13.99 -11.98
N ARG A 260 10.17 14.44 -11.85
CA ARG A 260 9.61 15.52 -12.66
C ARG A 260 8.70 16.40 -11.82
N VAL A 261 8.92 17.70 -11.88
CA VAL A 261 8.06 18.69 -11.25
C VAL A 261 6.93 19.03 -12.21
N ALA A 262 5.70 18.69 -11.84
CA ALA A 262 4.48 19.01 -12.58
C ALA A 262 3.52 19.83 -11.71
N ARG A 263 2.51 20.45 -12.34
CA ARG A 263 1.53 21.30 -11.64
C ARG A 263 0.75 20.56 -10.55
N ASP A 264 0.52 19.28 -10.75
CA ASP A 264 -0.23 18.41 -9.84
C ASP A 264 0.67 17.75 -8.77
N GLY A 265 1.99 17.89 -8.84
CA GLY A 265 2.92 17.37 -7.84
C GLY A 265 4.30 17.01 -8.37
N LEU A 266 5.14 16.52 -7.46
CA LEU A 266 6.44 15.94 -7.78
C LEU A 266 6.24 14.47 -8.15
N LEU A 267 6.41 14.16 -9.43
CA LEU A 267 6.46 12.80 -9.93
C LEU A 267 7.83 12.21 -9.60
N MET A 268 7.85 11.02 -9.00
CA MET A 268 9.05 10.25 -8.69
C MET A 268 8.93 8.87 -9.32
N GLN A 269 9.96 8.48 -10.06
CA GLN A 269 10.05 7.18 -10.71
C GLN A 269 11.06 6.31 -9.96
N ILE A 270 10.67 5.05 -9.73
CA ILE A 270 11.49 4.00 -9.12
C ILE A 270 11.71 2.92 -10.18
N GLY A 271 12.95 2.45 -10.31
CA GLY A 271 13.31 1.44 -11.31
C GLY A 271 12.94 1.88 -12.73
N ASP A 272 12.33 0.99 -13.50
CA ASP A 272 11.81 1.29 -14.85
C ASP A 272 10.46 2.04 -14.83
N GLY A 273 9.84 2.19 -13.66
CA GLY A 273 8.55 2.88 -13.49
C GLY A 273 7.32 2.11 -13.98
N ASN A 274 7.49 0.88 -14.47
CA ASN A 274 6.42 0.08 -15.07
C ASN A 274 6.43 -1.36 -14.52
N PRO A 275 6.03 -1.55 -13.26
CA PRO A 275 6.07 -2.87 -12.64
C PRO A 275 5.09 -3.83 -13.30
N GLN A 276 5.49 -5.09 -13.49
CA GLN A 276 4.58 -6.13 -13.95
C GLN A 276 3.59 -6.50 -12.84
N MET A 277 2.36 -5.98 -12.97
CA MET A 277 1.29 -6.20 -12.01
C MET A 277 0.71 -7.61 -12.14
N PRO A 278 0.62 -8.40 -11.06
CA PRO A 278 -0.02 -9.70 -11.11
C PRO A 278 -1.54 -9.59 -11.25
N PRO A 279 -2.20 -10.62 -11.77
CA PRO A 279 -3.65 -10.65 -11.83
C PRO A 279 -4.25 -10.68 -10.41
N LEU A 280 -5.41 -10.05 -10.27
CA LEU A 280 -6.27 -10.23 -9.10
C LEU A 280 -6.97 -11.58 -9.19
N ALA A 281 -7.28 -12.18 -8.05
CA ALA A 281 -8.05 -13.43 -8.01
C ALA A 281 -9.45 -13.24 -8.62
N ASN A 282 -10.03 -12.05 -8.45
CA ASN A 282 -11.27 -11.65 -9.09
C ASN A 282 -11.00 -10.64 -10.20
N ALA A 283 -11.12 -11.08 -11.46
CA ALA A 283 -10.88 -10.24 -12.64
C ALA A 283 -11.82 -9.03 -12.72
N ALA A 284 -13.03 -9.10 -12.13
CA ALA A 284 -13.96 -7.97 -12.12
C ALA A 284 -13.45 -6.77 -11.30
N ASP A 285 -12.46 -6.97 -10.44
CA ASP A 285 -11.86 -5.90 -9.65
C ASP A 285 -10.67 -5.22 -10.35
N ALA A 286 -10.24 -5.69 -11.53
CA ALA A 286 -9.02 -5.21 -12.18
C ALA A 286 -9.04 -3.70 -12.54
N GLN A 287 -10.23 -3.11 -12.67
CA GLN A 287 -10.40 -1.68 -12.94
C GLN A 287 -10.48 -0.82 -11.68
N ARG A 288 -10.52 -1.44 -10.50
CA ARG A 288 -10.54 -0.73 -9.22
C ARG A 288 -9.12 -0.38 -8.78
N PRO A 289 -8.93 0.70 -8.00
CA PRO A 289 -7.74 0.84 -7.16
C PRO A 289 -7.57 -0.35 -6.22
N TYR A 290 -6.33 -0.80 -6.05
CA TYR A 290 -6.05 -1.99 -5.23
C TYR A 290 -4.66 -1.99 -4.59
N ILE A 291 -4.52 -2.81 -3.55
CA ILE A 291 -3.27 -3.23 -2.94
C ILE A 291 -3.28 -4.77 -2.91
N LEU A 292 -2.23 -5.40 -3.41
CA LEU A 292 -2.05 -6.84 -3.39
C LEU A 292 -0.88 -7.17 -2.47
N PHE A 293 -1.03 -8.19 -1.65
CA PHE A 293 0.08 -8.83 -0.97
C PHE A 293 0.29 -10.25 -1.52
N ARG A 294 1.54 -10.60 -1.75
CA ARG A 294 1.97 -11.86 -2.37
C ARG A 294 3.20 -12.43 -1.66
N GLY A 295 3.10 -13.69 -1.27
CA GLY A 295 4.15 -14.41 -0.58
C GLY A 295 4.43 -13.88 0.82
N GLY A 296 5.43 -14.48 1.47
CA GLY A 296 5.82 -14.15 2.84
C GLY A 296 4.73 -14.38 3.88
N ASP A 297 5.05 -14.10 5.13
CA ASP A 297 4.09 -14.13 6.22
C ASP A 297 3.71 -12.71 6.60
N ILE A 298 2.41 -12.40 6.63
CA ILE A 298 1.91 -11.06 6.95
C ILE A 298 1.04 -11.16 8.19
N ARG A 299 1.44 -10.47 9.24
CA ARG A 299 0.67 -10.37 10.47
C ARG A 299 -0.11 -9.05 10.48
N PHE A 300 -1.41 -9.15 10.73
CA PHE A 300 -2.29 -8.01 10.93
C PHE A 300 -3.28 -8.31 12.04
N MET A 301 -3.53 -7.35 12.92
CA MET A 301 -4.35 -7.54 14.12
C MET A 301 -3.89 -8.77 14.93
N ARG A 302 -4.69 -9.84 14.91
CA ARG A 302 -4.44 -11.11 15.61
C ARG A 302 -4.38 -12.30 14.64
N SER A 303 -4.17 -12.02 13.35
CA SER A 303 -4.18 -12.99 12.27
C SER A 303 -2.85 -12.94 11.51
N MET A 304 -2.42 -14.09 10.99
CA MET A 304 -1.17 -14.22 10.25
C MET A 304 -1.35 -15.24 9.12
N PRO A 305 -1.85 -14.84 7.94
CA PRO A 305 -1.70 -15.65 6.74
C PRO A 305 -0.23 -15.90 6.42
N MET A 306 0.08 -17.16 6.11
CA MET A 306 1.39 -17.60 5.61
C MET A 306 1.36 -17.69 4.09
N ASN A 307 2.50 -17.46 3.45
CA ASN A 307 2.62 -17.34 1.99
C ASN A 307 1.47 -16.49 1.40
N ALA A 308 1.32 -15.27 1.93
CA ALA A 308 0.10 -14.50 1.87
C ALA A 308 -0.36 -14.24 0.43
N ARG A 309 -1.66 -14.43 0.17
CA ARG A 309 -2.36 -13.99 -1.05
C ARG A 309 -3.53 -13.13 -0.63
N ILE A 310 -3.31 -11.82 -0.56
CA ILE A 310 -4.32 -10.86 -0.11
C ILE A 310 -4.60 -9.85 -1.22
N ASP A 311 -5.86 -9.69 -1.58
CA ASP A 311 -6.34 -8.70 -2.54
C ASP A 311 -7.19 -7.67 -1.79
N ILE A 312 -6.66 -6.46 -1.60
CA ILE A 312 -7.39 -5.34 -1.03
C ILE A 312 -7.85 -4.44 -2.17
N VAL A 313 -9.17 -4.28 -2.31
CA VAL A 313 -9.77 -3.45 -3.35
C VAL A 313 -10.69 -2.43 -2.71
N VAL A 314 -10.79 -1.24 -3.31
CA VAL A 314 -11.69 -0.22 -2.78
C VAL A 314 -13.14 -0.71 -2.82
N ALA A 315 -13.86 -0.51 -1.71
CA ALA A 315 -15.24 -0.95 -1.57
C ALA A 315 -16.17 -0.17 -2.53
N ASP A 316 -16.00 1.15 -2.59
CA ASP A 316 -16.72 2.07 -3.47
C ASP A 316 -15.79 2.58 -4.58
N PRO A 317 -15.90 2.04 -5.81
CA PRO A 317 -15.02 2.42 -6.91
C PRO A 317 -15.29 3.83 -7.47
N ALA A 318 -16.37 4.49 -7.03
CA ALA A 318 -16.64 5.87 -7.42
C ALA A 318 -15.81 6.88 -6.61
N LYS A 319 -15.06 6.42 -5.60
CA LYS A 319 -14.25 7.27 -4.72
C LYS A 319 -12.76 6.96 -4.84
N PRO A 320 -11.87 7.94 -4.63
CA PRO A 320 -10.44 7.69 -4.49
C PRO A 320 -10.17 6.70 -3.36
N PHE A 321 -9.22 5.78 -3.59
CA PHE A 321 -8.80 4.84 -2.58
C PHE A 321 -7.67 5.42 -1.72
N VAL A 322 -8.04 5.96 -0.56
CA VAL A 322 -7.10 6.43 0.45
C VAL A 322 -6.84 5.30 1.43
N PHE A 323 -5.60 4.82 1.46
CA PHE A 323 -5.11 3.84 2.41
C PHE A 323 -4.22 4.54 3.43
N ASN A 324 -4.60 4.51 4.70
CA ASN A 324 -3.77 5.03 5.79
C ASN A 324 -3.15 3.86 6.55
N LEU A 325 -1.82 3.73 6.50
CA LEU A 325 -1.10 2.62 7.10
C LEU A 325 -1.26 2.58 8.62
N TYR A 326 -1.11 3.71 9.32
CA TYR A 326 -1.18 3.72 10.79
C TYR A 326 -2.62 3.53 11.30
N ARG A 327 -3.61 3.83 10.44
CA ARG A 327 -5.04 3.71 10.73
C ARG A 327 -5.72 2.59 9.95
N TYR A 328 -4.96 1.67 9.34
CA TYR A 328 -5.50 0.66 8.44
C TYR A 328 -6.54 -0.23 9.12
N ARG A 329 -6.42 -0.44 10.44
CA ARG A 329 -7.38 -1.20 11.25
C ARG A 329 -8.79 -0.61 11.22
N ASP A 330 -8.91 0.72 11.25
CA ASP A 330 -10.22 1.37 11.14
C ASP A 330 -10.89 1.05 9.80
N GLN A 331 -10.10 1.01 8.73
CA GLN A 331 -10.56 0.66 7.39
C GLN A 331 -10.90 -0.82 7.28
N LEU A 332 -10.06 -1.69 7.85
CA LEU A 332 -10.23 -3.13 7.82
C LEU A 332 -11.49 -3.56 8.56
N VAL A 333 -11.73 -3.01 9.76
CA VAL A 333 -12.90 -3.32 10.60
C VAL A 333 -14.20 -2.82 9.97
N ALA A 334 -14.15 -1.70 9.24
CA ALA A 334 -15.32 -1.17 8.53
C ALA A 334 -15.55 -1.84 7.16
N GLY A 335 -14.62 -2.67 6.70
CA GLY A 335 -14.69 -3.38 5.43
C GLY A 335 -15.27 -4.79 5.55
N SER A 336 -15.07 -5.61 4.52
CA SER A 336 -15.40 -7.03 4.53
C SER A 336 -14.23 -7.89 4.10
N LEU A 337 -13.95 -8.96 4.85
CA LEU A 337 -13.00 -10.01 4.49
C LEU A 337 -13.73 -11.24 3.98
N ARG A 338 -13.22 -11.84 2.90
CA ARG A 338 -13.67 -13.14 2.40
C ARG A 338 -12.47 -14.03 2.12
N PHE A 339 -12.53 -15.26 2.64
CA PHE A 339 -11.56 -16.30 2.32
C PHE A 339 -12.01 -17.07 1.08
N SER A 340 -11.06 -17.35 0.22
CA SER A 340 -11.20 -18.27 -0.90
C SER A 340 -10.76 -19.67 -0.45
N THR A 341 -11.21 -20.70 -1.17
CA THR A 341 -10.90 -22.11 -0.84
C THR A 341 -9.40 -22.43 -0.95
N ASP A 342 -8.65 -21.63 -1.71
CA ASP A 342 -7.19 -21.71 -1.85
C ASP A 342 -6.44 -20.95 -0.73
N GLY A 343 -7.15 -20.42 0.27
CA GLY A 343 -6.58 -19.64 1.37
C GLY A 343 -6.36 -18.15 1.04
N GLY A 344 -6.67 -17.71 -0.19
CA GLY A 344 -6.59 -16.30 -0.55
C GLY A 344 -7.59 -15.44 0.21
N ILE A 345 -7.21 -14.21 0.54
CA ILE A 345 -8.05 -13.26 1.28
C ILE A 345 -8.41 -12.11 0.34
N ARG A 346 -9.72 -11.89 0.14
CA ARG A 346 -10.22 -10.68 -0.53
C ARG A 346 -10.77 -9.71 0.51
N VAL A 347 -10.31 -8.47 0.45
CA VAL A 347 -10.76 -7.36 1.31
C VAL A 347 -11.45 -6.32 0.46
N LEU A 348 -12.72 -6.05 0.74
CA LEU A 348 -13.38 -4.82 0.28
C LEU A 348 -13.14 -3.75 1.34
N MET A 349 -12.27 -2.80 1.03
CA MET A 349 -11.82 -1.79 1.99
C MET A 349 -12.43 -0.41 1.69
N PRO A 350 -13.14 0.20 2.65
CA PRO A 350 -13.52 1.60 2.52
C PRO A 350 -12.29 2.52 2.56
N SER A 351 -12.37 3.61 1.80
CA SER A 351 -11.37 4.68 1.79
C SER A 351 -11.33 5.41 3.13
N PHE A 352 -10.15 5.75 3.62
CA PHE A 352 -9.95 6.39 4.94
C PHE A 352 -10.78 7.67 5.11
N ASP A 353 -10.72 8.57 4.12
CA ASP A 353 -11.41 9.86 4.17
C ASP A 353 -12.94 9.69 4.19
N THR A 354 -13.47 8.61 3.58
CA THR A 354 -14.90 8.29 3.65
C THR A 354 -15.33 7.92 5.06
N LEU A 355 -14.50 7.16 5.79
CA LEU A 355 -14.77 6.82 7.18
C LEU A 355 -14.66 8.04 8.10
N ALA A 356 -13.65 8.89 7.87
CA ALA A 356 -13.46 10.11 8.64
C ALA A 356 -14.67 11.05 8.50
N ALA A 357 -15.14 11.26 7.26
CA ALA A 357 -16.33 12.06 6.98
C ALA A 357 -17.60 11.50 7.66
N ALA A 358 -17.80 10.18 7.60
CA ALA A 358 -18.95 9.53 8.24
C ALA A 358 -18.92 9.67 9.78
N LYS A 359 -17.74 9.53 10.40
CA LYS A 359 -17.54 9.75 11.84
C LYS A 359 -17.84 11.20 12.22
N ALA A 360 -17.35 12.17 11.45
CA ALA A 360 -17.60 13.59 11.68
C ALA A 360 -19.09 13.94 11.57
N ALA A 361 -19.77 13.47 10.52
CA ALA A 361 -21.20 13.67 10.34
C ALA A 361 -22.03 13.10 11.51
N LYS A 362 -21.68 11.90 11.99
CA LYS A 362 -22.32 11.29 13.16
C LYS A 362 -22.10 12.12 14.43
N ALA A 363 -20.89 12.62 14.66
CA ALA A 363 -20.59 13.48 15.81
C ALA A 363 -21.40 14.78 15.76
N THR A 364 -21.51 15.42 14.59
CA THR A 364 -22.34 16.62 14.41
C THR A 364 -23.82 16.35 14.67
N ALA A 365 -24.35 15.21 14.22
CA ALA A 365 -25.73 14.83 14.48
C ALA A 365 -26.01 14.66 15.98
N ILE A 366 -25.12 13.97 16.71
CA ILE A 366 -25.22 13.80 18.16
C ILE A 366 -25.19 15.14 18.89
N ALA A 367 -24.27 16.04 18.51
CA ALA A 367 -24.15 17.37 19.09
C ALA A 367 -25.38 18.26 18.86
N LYS A 368 -26.07 18.10 17.72
CA LYS A 368 -27.33 18.80 17.43
C LYS A 368 -28.48 18.27 18.29
N THR A 369 -28.53 16.97 18.55
CA THR A 369 -29.57 16.36 19.40
C THR A 369 -29.35 16.57 20.89
N SER A 370 -28.13 16.90 21.33
CA SER A 370 -27.78 17.07 22.75
C SER A 370 -27.84 18.52 23.26
N LYS A 371 -28.22 19.52 22.44
CA LYS A 371 -28.49 20.88 22.93
C LYS A 371 -29.89 20.92 23.56
N PRO A 372 -30.05 21.18 24.87
CA PRO A 372 -31.37 21.38 25.45
C PRO A 372 -31.97 22.68 24.92
N ALA A 373 -33.21 22.60 24.45
CA ALA A 373 -34.02 23.76 24.12
C ALA A 373 -34.32 24.53 25.41
N LEU A 374 -33.45 25.48 25.79
CA LEU A 374 -33.81 26.55 26.70
C LEU A 374 -34.76 27.50 25.96
N GLN A 375 -36.00 27.08 25.76
CA GLN A 375 -37.08 28.02 25.49
C GLN A 375 -37.43 28.70 26.81
N LEU A 376 -36.91 29.91 26.95
CA LEU A 376 -37.24 30.85 28.01
C LEU A 376 -38.75 31.14 27.93
N ALA A 377 -39.54 30.45 28.75
CA ALA A 377 -40.94 30.80 28.97
C ALA A 377 -40.96 32.17 29.67
N LYS A 378 -41.13 33.25 28.88
CA LYS A 378 -41.57 34.54 29.42
C LYS A 378 -42.98 34.35 29.95
N ARG A 379 -43.09 34.09 31.26
CA ARG A 379 -44.31 34.28 32.02
C ARG A 379 -44.57 35.78 32.13
N THR A 380 -45.45 36.28 31.28
CA THR A 380 -46.18 37.51 31.53
C THR A 380 -47.16 37.21 32.67
N ALA A 381 -47.01 37.90 33.81
CA ALA A 381 -48.04 37.96 34.83
C ALA A 381 -48.72 39.34 34.74
N PRO A 382 -50.04 39.43 35.03
CA PRO A 382 -50.83 40.65 34.87
C PRO A 382 -50.46 41.77 35.85
#